data_AF-A0A380AUB7-F1
#
_entry.id   AF-A0A380AUB7-F1
#
_cell.length_a   1.000
_cell.length_b   1.000
_cell.length_c   1.000
_cell.angle_alpha   90.00
_cell.angle_beta   90.00
_cell.angle_gamma   90.00
#
_symmetry.space_group_name_H-M   'P 1'
#
loop_
_entity.id
_entity.type
_entity.pdbx_description
1 polymer ?
#
loop_
_entity_poly.entity_id
_entity_poly.type
_entity_poly.pdbx_seq_one_letter_code
_entity_poly.pdbx_strand_id
1 'polypeptide(L)' 'MFKYELGKTAITTTGEACTILGRAEYSSEPNMYLMSWPSDNGSSAEIWFKEDELTLVASMPEPTA' A
#
# COMPACT_ATOMS: atom_id res chain seq x y z
N MET A 1 -15.22 3.27 -1.33
CA MET A 1 -14.33 4.48 -1.37
C MET A 1 -12.97 4.08 -0.84
N PHE A 2 -11.92 4.33 -1.60
CA PHE A 2 -10.57 3.86 -1.29
C PHE A 2 -9.88 4.78 -0.28
N LYS A 3 -9.26 4.21 0.75
CA LYS A 3 -8.41 4.94 1.69
C LYS A 3 -7.07 5.37 1.08
N TYR A 4 -6.60 4.64 0.08
CA TYR A 4 -5.28 4.88 -0.52
C TYR A 4 -5.39 5.33 -1.98
N GLU A 5 -4.50 6.26 -2.35
CA GLU A 5 -4.39 6.76 -3.71
C GLU A 5 -3.34 6.00 -4.51
N LEU A 6 -3.61 5.85 -5.82
CA LEU A 6 -2.67 5.30 -6.78
C LEU A 6 -1.43 6.18 -6.88
N GLY A 7 -0.25 5.56 -6.96
CA GLY A 7 1.04 6.24 -7.00
C GLY A 7 1.56 6.71 -5.65
N LYS A 8 0.84 6.47 -4.55
CA LYS A 8 1.38 6.68 -3.19
C LYS A 8 2.17 5.48 -2.72
N THR A 9 3.09 5.74 -1.80
CA THR A 9 3.80 4.69 -1.06
C THR A 9 3.00 4.35 0.19
N ALA A 10 2.86 3.07 0.49
CA ALA A 10 2.30 2.59 1.74
C ALA A 10 3.15 1.43 2.27
N ILE A 11 3.09 1.20 3.58
CA ILE A 11 3.85 0.16 4.25
C ILE A 11 2.94 -1.05 4.45
N THR A 12 3.43 -2.21 4.03
CA THR A 12 2.77 -3.50 4.26
C THR A 12 2.94 -3.96 5.70
N THR A 13 2.19 -4.98 6.12
CA THR A 13 2.41 -5.68 7.40
C THR A 13 3.84 -6.19 7.60
N THR A 14 4.59 -6.40 6.50
CA THR A 14 6.02 -6.80 6.55
C THR A 14 6.97 -5.65 6.89
N GLY A 15 6.47 -4.41 6.94
CA GLY A 15 7.27 -3.21 7.23
C GLY A 15 7.97 -2.62 6.00
N GLU A 16 7.65 -3.12 4.80
CA GLU A 16 8.26 -2.69 3.54
C GLU A 16 7.43 -1.59 2.88
N ALA A 17 8.10 -0.52 2.46
CA ALA A 17 7.47 0.57 1.74
C ALA A 17 7.30 0.20 0.26
N CYS A 18 6.04 0.07 -0.16
CA CYS A 18 5.68 -0.33 -1.52
C CYS A 18 4.82 0.73 -2.20
N THR A 19 4.87 0.79 -3.53
CA THR A 19 4.09 1.75 -4.31
C THR A 19 2.76 1.13 -4.72
N ILE A 20 1.66 1.85 -4.54
CA ILE A 20 0.33 1.41 -4.94
C ILE A 20 0.17 1.62 -6.45
N LEU A 21 0.19 0.53 -7.22
CA LEU A 21 -0.03 0.54 -8.68
C LEU A 21 -1.48 0.31 -9.07
N GLY A 22 -2.26 -0.36 -8.21
CA GLY A 22 -3.62 -0.77 -8.51
C GLY A 22 -4.51 -0.77 -7.27
N ARG A 23 -5.82 -0.67 -7.49
CA ARG A 23 -6.83 -0.79 -6.43
C ARG A 23 -8.07 -1.49 -6.98
N ALA A 24 -8.63 -2.39 -6.18
CA ALA A 24 -9.80 -3.19 -6.50
C ALA A 24 -10.83 -3.06 -5.37
N GLU A 25 -12.05 -2.65 -5.72
CA GLU A 25 -13.18 -2.58 -4.79
C GLU A 25 -13.96 -3.89 -4.86
N TYR A 26 -14.28 -4.43 -3.69
CA TYR A 26 -15.06 -5.66 -3.56
C TYR A 26 -16.33 -5.36 -2.79
N SER A 27 -17.45 -5.94 -3.23
CA SER A 27 -18.75 -5.69 -2.58
C SER A 27 -18.92 -6.42 -1.24
N SER A 28 -18.22 -7.54 -1.05
CA SER A 28 -18.33 -8.40 0.13
C SER A 28 -17.03 -8.52 0.94
N GLU A 29 -15.96 -7.87 0.49
CA GLU A 29 -14.63 -7.92 1.12
C GLU A 29 -14.03 -6.51 1.19
N PRO A 30 -13.03 -6.28 2.07
CA PRO A 30 -12.30 -5.03 2.07
C PRO A 30 -11.61 -4.78 0.72
N ASN A 31 -11.45 -3.51 0.37
CA ASN A 31 -10.71 -3.10 -0.83
C ASN A 31 -9.32 -3.73 -0.83
N MET A 32 -8.85 -4.16 -1.99
CA MET A 32 -7.48 -4.63 -2.14
C MET A 32 -6.67 -3.64 -2.96
N TYR A 33 -5.37 -3.60 -2.70
CA TYR A 33 -4.44 -2.71 -3.36
C TYR A 33 -3.26 -3.52 -3.89
N LEU A 34 -2.91 -3.27 -5.14
CA LEU A 34 -1.76 -3.86 -5.80
C LEU A 34 -0.55 -3.02 -5.45
N MET A 35 0.36 -3.64 -4.71
CA MET A 35 1.61 -3.04 -4.31
C MET A 35 2.74 -3.57 -5.16
N SER A 36 3.64 -2.66 -5.57
CA SER A 36 4.89 -3.03 -6.21
C SER A 36 6.10 -2.53 -5.45
N TRP A 37 7.14 -3.34 -5.48
CA TRP A 37 8.46 -2.98 -4.96
C TRP A 37 9.55 -3.49 -5.91
N PRO A 38 10.69 -2.78 -5.98
CA PRO A 38 11.83 -3.23 -6.76
C PRO A 38 12.40 -4.52 -6.15
N SER A 39 12.50 -5.57 -6.95
CA SER A 39 13.27 -6.77 -6.61
C SER A 39 14.70 -6.67 -7.13
N ASP A 40 15.61 -7.36 -6.43
CA ASP A 40 17.05 -7.40 -6.74
C ASP A 40 17.35 -7.88 -8.17
N ASN A 41 16.46 -8.69 -8.76
CA ASN A 41 16.55 -9.20 -10.12
C ASN A 41 16.22 -8.16 -11.22
N GLY A 42 16.11 -6.87 -10.89
CA GLY A 42 15.73 -5.82 -11.84
C GLY A 42 14.26 -5.87 -12.31
N SER A 43 13.45 -6.69 -11.65
CA SER A 43 12.01 -6.80 -11.89
C SER A 43 11.24 -6.15 -10.75
N SER A 44 10.00 -5.74 -10.99
CA SER A 44 9.09 -5.32 -9.93
C SER A 44 8.37 -6.55 -9.39
N ALA A 45 8.42 -6.79 -8.09
CA ALA A 45 7.51 -7.75 -7.47
C ALA A 45 6.19 -7.04 -7.19
N GLU A 46 5.08 -7.71 -7.50
CA GLU A 46 3.74 -7.17 -7.37
C GLU A 46 2.87 -8.13 -6.57
N ILE A 47 2.17 -7.62 -5.56
CA ILE A 47 1.25 -8.44 -4.76
C ILE A 47 0.03 -7.64 -4.31
N TRP A 48 -1.07 -8.35 -4.10
CA TRP A 48 -2.31 -7.77 -3.60
C TRP A 48 -2.36 -7.88 -2.08
N PHE A 49 -2.59 -6.74 -1.42
CA PHE A 49 -2.84 -6.66 0.01
C PHE A 49 -4.24 -6.11 0.27
N LYS A 50 -4.86 -6.56 1.36
CA LYS A 50 -6.14 -6.01 1.83
C LYS A 50 -5.91 -4.63 2.44
N GLU A 51 -6.92 -3.77 2.37
CA GLU A 51 -6.87 -2.41 2.93
C GLU A 51 -6.40 -2.36 4.39
N ASP A 52 -6.80 -3.38 5.15
CA ASP A 52 -6.50 -3.53 6.58
C ASP A 52 -5.06 -3.97 6.86
N GLU A 53 -4.39 -4.61 5.89
CA GLU A 53 -2.99 -5.05 6.01
C GLU A 53 -1.99 -3.97 5.59
N LEU A 54 -2.51 -2.81 5.20
CA LEU A 54 -1.73 -1.68 4.73
C LEU A 54 -1.77 -0.57 5.75
N THR A 55 -0.60 -0.01 6.02
CA THR A 55 -0.45 1.18 6.83
C THR A 55 -0.01 2.32 5.92
N LEU A 56 -0.81 3.40 5.88
CA LEU A 56 -0.33 4.63 5.28
C LEU A 56 0.91 5.08 6.04
N VAL A 57 1.98 5.35 5.30
CA VAL A 57 2.96 6.36 5.71
C VAL A 57 2.25 7.71 5.64
N ALA A 58 1.31 7.91 6.57
CA ALA A 58 0.87 9.23 6.93
C ALA A 58 2.16 9.95 7.32
N SER A 59 2.56 10.94 6.51
CA SER A 59 3.54 11.93 6.95
C SER A 59 3.17 12.29 8.38
N MET A 60 4.08 11.97 9.31
CA MET A 60 3.92 12.22 10.74
C MET A 60 3.20 13.55 10.94
N PRO A 61 2.08 13.61 11.70
CA PRO A 61 1.78 14.87 12.35
C PRO A 61 2.97 15.13 13.27
N GLU A 62 3.66 16.24 13.04
CA GLU A 62 4.75 16.76 13.87
C GLU A 62 4.42 16.51 15.36
N PRO A 63 5.31 15.89 16.15
CA PRO A 63 5.15 15.93 17.59
C PRO A 63 5.32 17.38 18.02
N THR A 64 4.21 18.08 18.19
CA THR A 64 4.14 19.28 19.03
C THR A 64 4.46 18.84 20.46
N ALA A 65 5.67 19.14 20.93
CA ALA A 65 5.98 19.37 22.35
C ALA A 65 7.37 20.02 22.47
#